data_AF-A0A811QVV4-F1
#
_entry.id   AF-A0A811QVV4-F1
#
_cell.length_a   1.000
_cell.length_b   1.000
_cell.length_c   1.000
_cell.angle_alpha   90.00
_cell.angle_beta   90.00
_cell.angle_gamma   90.00
#
_symmetry.space_group_name_H-M   'P 1'
#
loop_
_entity.id
_entity.type
_entity.pdbx_description
1 polymer ?
#
loop_
_entity_poly.entity_id
_entity_poly.type
_entity_poly.pdbx_seq_one_letter_code
_entity_poly.pdbx_strand_id
1 'polypeptide(L)'
;MAGDISVGQAIAVVAVGSVSMLLIVGASFWAMEAYHAGRLVRGWRWLRVRALGGVTTLRRPLSYNCAMCQYSLDAHEEVRTLSCNHVFHCRESDRCRDGIDRWLVQESMVCPICRKTPFPVLPWKACPPPLSPRHHRCRCRRRRGSRSHH
;
A
#
# COMPACT_ATOMS: atom_id res chain seq x y z
N MET A 1 -52.52 -13.29 44.62
CA MET A 1 -51.45 -12.33 44.29
C MET A 1 -50.50 -13.02 43.32
N ALA A 2 -50.74 -12.92 42.02
CA ALA A 2 -50.00 -13.69 41.00
C ALA A 2 -49.78 -12.91 39.68
N GLY A 3 -49.95 -11.57 39.70
CA GLY A 3 -49.88 -10.72 38.50
C GLY A 3 -48.55 -9.99 38.32
N ASP A 4 -47.82 -9.71 39.40
CA ASP A 4 -46.70 -8.75 39.36
C ASP A 4 -45.40 -9.37 38.84
N ILE A 5 -45.25 -10.69 38.99
CA ILE A 5 -44.07 -11.45 38.57
C ILE A 5 -44.02 -11.60 37.03
N SER A 6 -45.17 -11.54 36.32
CA SER A 6 -45.23 -11.66 34.86
C SER A 6 -44.93 -10.34 34.13
N VAL A 7 -45.47 -9.23 34.64
CA VAL A 7 -45.30 -7.90 34.02
C VAL A 7 -43.86 -7.40 34.18
N GLY A 8 -43.24 -7.58 35.36
CA GLY A 8 -41.84 -7.21 35.58
C GLY A 8 -40.86 -7.99 34.70
N GLN A 9 -41.11 -9.29 34.48
CA GLN A 9 -40.31 -10.12 33.58
C GLN A 9 -40.48 -9.70 32.11
N ALA A 10 -41.71 -9.38 31.68
CA ALA A 10 -41.97 -8.89 30.33
C ALA A 10 -41.25 -7.57 30.05
N ILE A 11 -41.28 -6.63 31.01
CA ILE A 11 -40.57 -5.35 30.89
C ILE A 11 -39.07 -5.57 30.83
N ALA A 12 -38.51 -6.45 31.67
CA ALA A 12 -37.09 -6.76 31.64
C ALA A 12 -36.65 -7.36 30.30
N VAL A 13 -37.44 -8.28 29.73
CA VAL A 13 -37.14 -8.89 28.42
C VAL A 13 -37.18 -7.85 27.29
N VAL A 14 -38.17 -6.95 27.29
CA VAL A 14 -38.27 -5.88 26.29
C VAL A 14 -37.12 -4.87 26.43
N ALA A 15 -36.77 -4.50 27.67
CA ALA A 15 -35.66 -3.61 27.95
C ALA A 15 -34.31 -4.21 27.52
N VAL A 16 -34.03 -5.46 27.89
CA VAL A 16 -32.81 -6.16 27.46
C VAL A 16 -32.78 -6.32 25.94
N GLY A 17 -33.88 -6.73 25.32
CA GLY A 17 -33.97 -6.90 23.87
C GLY A 17 -33.74 -5.60 23.10
N SER A 18 -34.34 -4.49 23.55
CA SER A 18 -34.16 -3.16 22.93
C SER A 18 -32.73 -2.64 23.08
N VAL A 19 -32.11 -2.80 24.24
CA VAL A 19 -30.70 -2.43 24.45
C VAL A 19 -29.79 -3.28 23.56
N SER A 20 -30.01 -4.59 23.49
CA SER A 20 -29.25 -5.47 22.59
C SER A 20 -29.41 -5.06 21.12
N MET A 21 -30.62 -4.72 20.67
CA MET A 21 -30.84 -4.25 19.31
C MET A 21 -30.10 -2.93 19.01
N LEU A 22 -30.12 -1.98 19.93
CA LEU A 22 -29.39 -0.72 19.77
C LEU A 22 -27.87 -0.92 19.69
N LEU A 23 -27.33 -1.85 20.47
CA LEU A 23 -25.91 -2.20 20.40
C LEU A 23 -25.56 -2.84 19.06
N ILE A 24 -26.38 -3.76 18.56
CA ILE A 24 -26.15 -4.43 17.28
C ILE A 24 -26.23 -3.43 16.12
N VAL A 25 -27.27 -2.59 16.08
CA VAL A 25 -27.45 -1.57 15.03
C VAL A 25 -26.34 -0.52 15.11
N GLY A 26 -26.01 -0.05 16.31
CA GLY A 26 -24.90 0.88 16.52
C GLY A 26 -23.58 0.29 16.02
N ALA A 27 -23.22 -0.92 16.44
CA ALA A 27 -22.01 -1.61 15.99
C ALA A 27 -21.99 -1.82 14.47
N SER A 28 -23.13 -2.17 13.87
CA SER A 28 -23.25 -2.36 12.42
C SER A 28 -23.07 -1.05 11.65
N PHE A 29 -23.65 0.04 12.13
CA PHE A 29 -23.48 1.37 11.52
C PHE A 29 -22.03 1.86 11.62
N TRP A 30 -21.40 1.73 12.78
CA TRP A 30 -19.97 2.02 12.96
C TRP A 30 -19.07 1.17 12.06
N ALA A 31 -19.38 -0.13 11.92
CA ALA A 31 -18.66 -1.03 11.02
C ALA A 31 -18.86 -0.64 9.54
N MET A 32 -20.07 -0.26 9.14
CA MET A 32 -20.40 0.18 7.78
C MET A 32 -19.73 1.51 7.43
N GLU A 33 -19.72 2.49 8.34
CA GLU A 33 -18.98 3.75 8.18
C GLU A 33 -17.46 3.50 8.05
N ALA A 34 -16.89 2.62 8.87
CA ALA A 34 -15.48 2.24 8.75
C ALA A 34 -15.17 1.56 7.40
N TYR A 35 -16.09 0.73 6.90
CA TYR A 35 -16.01 0.10 5.59
C TYR A 35 -16.14 1.12 4.45
N HIS A 36 -17.13 2.00 4.51
CA HIS A 36 -17.43 3.01 3.50
C HIS A 36 -16.37 4.11 3.42
N ALA A 37 -15.81 4.50 4.57
CA ALA A 37 -14.64 5.37 4.63
C ALA A 37 -13.40 4.74 3.97
N GLY A 38 -13.47 3.48 3.55
CA GLY A 38 -12.39 2.75 2.90
C GLY A 38 -11.13 2.76 3.74
N ARG A 39 -11.23 2.98 5.06
CA ARG A 39 -10.07 3.21 5.93
C ARG A 39 -9.21 1.96 6.01
N LEU A 40 -9.87 0.80 6.07
CA LEU A 40 -9.23 -0.51 6.01
C LEU A 40 -8.57 -0.75 4.65
N VAL A 41 -9.25 -0.43 3.56
CA VAL A 41 -8.73 -0.60 2.19
C VAL A 41 -7.52 0.31 1.95
N ARG A 42 -7.60 1.58 2.33
CA ARG A 42 -6.50 2.55 2.24
C ARG A 42 -5.31 2.14 3.11
N GLY A 43 -5.57 1.69 4.34
CA GLY A 43 -4.53 1.17 5.24
C GLY A 43 -3.83 -0.07 4.66
N TRP A 44 -4.60 -1.02 4.12
CA TRP A 44 -4.07 -2.19 3.42
C TRP A 44 -3.23 -1.81 2.20
N ARG A 45 -3.70 -0.86 1.39
CA ARG A 45 -2.94 -0.37 0.24
C ARG A 45 -1.63 0.28 0.67
N TRP A 46 -1.63 1.10 1.73
CA TRP A 46 -0.41 1.68 2.31
C TRP A 46 0.58 0.61 2.79
N LEU A 47 0.09 -0.44 3.45
CA LEU A 47 0.91 -1.59 3.83
C LEU A 47 1.53 -2.28 2.61
N ARG A 48 0.74 -2.50 1.55
CA ARG A 48 1.25 -3.08 0.29
C ARG A 48 2.29 -2.20 -0.38
N VAL A 49 2.09 -0.87 -0.38
CA VAL A 49 3.04 0.12 -0.90
C VAL A 49 4.37 0.03 -0.14
N ARG A 50 4.34 0.00 1.20
CA ARG A 50 5.54 -0.20 2.02
C ARG A 50 6.23 -1.54 1.75
N ALA A 51 5.46 -2.60 1.52
CA ALA A 51 5.98 -3.93 1.19
C ALA A 51 6.62 -4.01 -0.21
N LEU A 52 6.42 -3.04 -1.10
CA LEU A 52 7.09 -3.04 -2.41
C LEU A 52 8.61 -2.94 -2.30
N GLY A 53 9.11 -2.32 -1.22
CA GLY A 53 10.53 -2.02 -1.06
C GLY A 53 11.03 -1.01 -2.09
N GLY A 54 12.29 -1.17 -2.51
CA GLY A 54 12.89 -0.40 -3.60
C GLY A 54 13.08 1.10 -3.31
N VAL A 55 12.91 1.54 -2.07
CA VAL A 55 13.21 2.90 -1.63
C VAL A 55 14.71 3.00 -1.44
N THR A 56 15.35 3.82 -2.25
CA THR A 56 16.78 4.08 -2.21
C THR A 56 16.99 5.58 -2.07
N THR A 57 17.84 5.98 -1.13
CA THR A 57 18.36 7.35 -1.09
C THR A 57 19.41 7.51 -2.17
N LEU A 58 19.20 8.50 -3.04
CA LEU A 58 20.15 8.80 -4.11
C LEU A 58 21.46 9.32 -3.52
N ARG A 59 22.59 8.70 -3.87
CA ARG A 59 23.91 9.25 -3.50
C ARG A 59 24.38 10.34 -4.47
N ARG A 60 23.84 10.37 -5.67
CA ARG A 60 24.21 11.27 -6.77
C ARG A 60 22.93 11.68 -7.52
N PRO A 61 22.89 12.85 -8.14
CA PRO A 61 21.75 13.24 -8.96
C PRO A 61 21.61 12.28 -10.14
N LEU A 62 20.37 11.94 -10.46
CA LEU A 62 20.03 11.13 -11.62
C LEU A 62 19.81 12.05 -12.82
N SER A 63 20.34 11.68 -13.97
CA SER A 63 20.24 12.49 -15.20
C SER A 63 18.85 12.48 -15.85
N TYR A 64 17.88 11.83 -15.23
CA TYR A 64 16.51 11.73 -15.72
C TYR A 64 15.52 12.28 -14.69
N ASN A 65 14.39 12.74 -15.20
CA ASN A 65 13.37 13.39 -14.41
C ASN A 65 12.33 12.39 -13.88
N CYS A 66 11.74 12.69 -12.73
CA CYS A 66 10.58 11.96 -12.24
C CYS A 66 9.41 12.13 -13.21
N ALA A 67 8.83 11.04 -13.72
CA ALA A 67 7.74 11.15 -14.70
C ALA A 67 6.42 11.71 -14.13
N MET A 68 6.31 11.86 -12.81
CA MET A 68 5.14 12.48 -12.16
C MET A 68 5.25 14.00 -12.07
N CYS A 69 6.37 14.51 -11.57
CA CYS A 69 6.57 15.94 -11.36
C CYS A 69 7.47 16.60 -12.41
N GLN A 70 8.09 15.82 -13.30
CA GLN A 70 9.01 16.26 -14.35
C GLN A 70 10.26 17.00 -13.87
N TYR A 71 10.52 17.02 -12.56
CA TYR A 71 11.73 17.57 -11.96
C TYR A 71 12.87 16.55 -11.89
N SER A 72 14.10 17.06 -11.78
CA SER A 72 15.30 16.27 -11.58
C SER A 72 15.28 15.54 -10.24
N LEU A 73 15.84 14.34 -10.23
CA LEU A 73 16.05 13.53 -9.03
C LEU A 73 17.42 13.91 -8.45
N ASP A 74 17.44 14.76 -7.43
CA ASP A 74 18.67 15.32 -6.89
C ASP A 74 19.35 14.35 -5.91
N ALA A 75 20.62 14.63 -5.58
CA ALA A 75 21.31 13.84 -4.56
C ALA A 75 20.59 13.97 -3.21
N HIS A 76 20.54 12.85 -2.48
CA HIS A 76 19.95 12.67 -1.15
C HIS A 76 18.42 12.60 -1.11
N GLU A 77 17.76 12.65 -2.25
CA GLU A 77 16.32 12.42 -2.33
C GLU A 77 15.99 10.91 -2.22
N GLU A 78 14.88 10.61 -1.56
CA GLU A 78 14.33 9.26 -1.49
C GLU A 78 13.55 8.95 -2.77
N VAL A 79 14.06 7.99 -3.54
CA VAL A 79 13.38 7.51 -4.74
C VAL A 79 12.94 6.08 -4.58
N ARG A 80 11.79 5.76 -5.14
CA ARG A 80 11.27 4.40 -5.21
C ARG A 80 11.41 3.88 -6.63
N THR A 81 12.09 2.75 -6.75
CA THR A 81 12.16 1.96 -7.97
C THR A 81 11.09 0.88 -7.94
N LEU A 82 10.16 0.91 -8.89
CA LEU A 82 9.15 -0.13 -9.04
C LEU A 82 9.73 -1.36 -9.76
N SER A 83 9.07 -2.52 -9.64
CA SER A 83 9.47 -3.75 -10.33
C SER A 83 9.46 -3.65 -11.87
N CYS A 84 8.82 -2.61 -12.42
CA CYS A 84 8.86 -2.29 -13.84
C CYS A 84 10.07 -1.42 -14.25
N ASN A 85 11.03 -1.20 -13.33
CA ASN A 85 12.22 -0.37 -13.49
C ASN A 85 11.96 1.13 -13.70
N HIS A 86 10.75 1.61 -13.42
CA HIS A 86 10.46 3.03 -13.36
C HIS A 86 10.76 3.59 -11.96
N VAL A 87 11.35 4.78 -11.92
CA VAL A 87 11.84 5.43 -10.69
C VAL A 87 11.10 6.75 -10.50
N PHE A 88 10.66 6.99 -9.27
CA PHE A 88 9.87 8.16 -8.88
C PHE A 88 10.27 8.65 -7.47
N HIS A 89 9.94 9.88 -7.10
CA HIS A 89 10.10 10.33 -5.71
C HIS A 89 9.17 9.54 -4.79
N CYS A 90 9.72 9.02 -3.69
CA CYS A 90 9.01 8.19 -2.73
C CYS A 90 8.00 9.00 -1.92
N ARG A 91 8.41 10.17 -1.44
CA ARG A 91 7.61 11.04 -0.58
C ARG A 91 7.27 12.35 -1.26
N GLU A 92 6.28 13.02 -0.70
CA GLU A 92 6.01 14.42 -1.02
C GLU A 92 7.27 15.23 -0.72
N SER A 93 7.75 15.95 -1.74
CA SER A 93 8.87 16.89 -1.63
C SER A 93 8.40 18.25 -2.13
N ASP A 94 9.17 19.31 -1.87
CA ASP A 94 8.86 20.67 -2.31
C ASP A 94 8.59 20.76 -3.83
N ARG A 95 9.14 19.82 -4.61
CA ARG A 95 8.96 19.72 -6.06
C ARG A 95 7.96 18.63 -6.50
N CYS A 96 7.62 17.68 -5.62
CA CYS A 96 6.73 16.56 -5.94
C CYS A 96 5.61 16.48 -4.92
N ARG A 97 4.49 17.16 -5.20
CA ARG A 97 3.31 17.21 -4.31
C ARG A 97 2.63 15.85 -4.12
N ASP A 98 2.60 15.05 -5.18
CA ASP A 98 1.99 13.72 -5.17
C ASP A 98 3.07 12.66 -5.44
N GLY A 99 3.79 12.30 -4.39
CA GLY A 99 4.77 11.22 -4.44
C GLY A 99 4.14 9.88 -4.87
N ILE A 100 4.97 8.97 -5.39
CA ILE A 100 4.51 7.68 -5.94
C ILE A 100 3.73 6.83 -4.93
N ASP A 101 4.04 6.97 -3.64
CA ASP A 101 3.37 6.24 -2.57
C ASP A 101 1.89 6.61 -2.47
N ARG A 102 1.58 7.91 -2.56
CA ARG A 102 0.21 8.41 -2.52
C ARG A 102 -0.56 7.94 -3.75
N TRP A 103 0.05 8.02 -4.93
CA TRP A 103 -0.54 7.54 -6.17
C TRP A 103 -0.87 6.06 -6.12
N LEU A 104 0.05 5.21 -5.65
CA LEU A 104 -0.20 3.77 -5.57
C LEU A 104 -1.35 3.43 -4.61
N VAL A 105 -1.54 4.21 -3.55
CA VAL A 105 -2.68 4.05 -2.64
C VAL A 105 -3.99 4.46 -3.31
N GLN A 106 -3.97 5.52 -4.11
CA GLN A 106 -5.16 6.04 -4.77
C GLN A 106 -5.56 5.19 -5.98
N GLU A 107 -4.62 4.93 -6.88
CA GLU A 107 -4.81 4.27 -8.18
C GLU A 107 -4.58 2.75 -8.12
N SER A 108 -4.89 2.12 -6.98
CA SER A 108 -4.93 0.66 -6.83
C SER A 108 -3.62 -0.07 -7.22
N MET A 109 -2.46 0.44 -6.78
CA MET A 109 -1.14 -0.17 -7.02
C MET A 109 -0.80 -0.26 -8.53
N VAL A 110 -0.99 0.81 -9.28
CA VAL A 110 -0.70 0.84 -10.72
C VAL A 110 0.45 1.80 -11.02
N CYS A 111 1.41 1.36 -11.83
CA CYS A 111 2.48 2.25 -12.30
C CYS A 111 1.90 3.37 -13.21
N PRO A 112 2.23 4.65 -12.99
CA PRO A 112 1.71 5.76 -13.80
C PRO A 112 2.07 5.67 -15.29
N ILE A 113 3.24 5.09 -15.60
CA ILE A 113 3.79 5.06 -16.96
C ILE A 113 3.25 3.87 -17.74
N CYS A 114 3.48 2.65 -17.25
CA CYS A 114 3.17 1.43 -17.99
C CYS A 114 1.88 0.72 -17.55
N ARG A 115 1.18 1.28 -16.55
CA ARG A 115 -0.03 0.71 -15.94
C ARG A 115 0.10 -0.73 -15.44
N LYS A 116 1.32 -1.24 -15.27
CA LYS A 116 1.58 -2.55 -14.67
C LYS A 116 1.52 -2.44 -13.15
N THR A 117 0.91 -3.43 -12.51
CA THR A 117 0.94 -3.58 -11.06
C THR A 117 2.37 -3.92 -10.61
N PRO A 118 3.01 -3.09 -9.77
CA PRO A 118 4.33 -3.40 -9.26
C PRO A 118 4.24 -4.53 -8.23
N PHE A 119 5.21 -5.43 -8.29
CA PHE A 119 5.34 -6.53 -7.34
C PHE A 119 6.38 -6.20 -6.27
N PRO A 120 6.28 -6.78 -5.06
CA PRO A 120 7.31 -6.65 -4.04
C PRO A 120 8.69 -7.03 -4.56
N VAL A 121 9.59 -6.04 -4.62
CA VAL A 121 10.97 -6.28 -5.00
C VAL A 121 11.70 -6.66 -3.73
N LEU A 122 11.97 -7.97 -3.56
CA LEU A 122 12.72 -8.45 -2.40
C LEU A 122 14.08 -7.71 -2.30
N PRO A 123 14.52 -7.31 -1.10
CA PRO A 123 15.69 -6.42 -0.90
C PRO A 123 16.96 -6.87 -1.60
N TRP A 124 17.18 -8.17 -1.71
CA TRP A 124 18.38 -8.78 -2.32
C TRP A 124 18.32 -8.91 -3.85
N LYS A 125 17.19 -8.53 -4.48
CA LYS A 125 17.01 -8.45 -5.94
C LYS A 125 16.81 -7.01 -6.43
N ALA A 126 16.77 -6.03 -5.52
CA ALA A 126 16.70 -4.63 -5.89
C ALA A 126 18.02 -4.25 -6.60
N CYS A 127 18.01 -4.25 -7.92
CA CYS A 127 19.09 -3.62 -8.66
C CYS A 127 19.15 -2.14 -8.23
N PRO A 128 20.35 -1.60 -7.93
CA PRO A 128 20.49 -0.17 -7.77
C PRO A 128 19.94 0.53 -9.03
N PRO A 129 19.30 1.71 -8.88
CA PRO A 129 18.75 2.43 -10.01
C PRO A 129 19.85 2.62 -11.08
N PRO A 130 19.59 2.24 -12.34
CA PRO A 130 20.60 2.33 -13.39
C PRO A 130 21.02 3.79 -13.60
N LEU A 131 22.32 4.02 -13.63
CA LEU A 131 22.94 5.34 -13.83
C LEU A 131 22.86 5.85 -15.29
N SER A 132 22.31 5.04 -16.22
CA SER A 132 22.27 5.33 -17.66
C SER A 132 21.16 4.55 -18.37
N PRO A 133 20.50 5.10 -19.41
CA PRO A 133 19.35 4.50 -20.09
C PRO A 133 19.75 3.40 -21.10
N ARG A 134 20.86 2.69 -20.89
CA ARG A 134 21.20 1.55 -21.75
C ARG A 134 20.44 0.32 -21.26
N HIS A 135 19.55 -0.17 -22.13
CA HIS A 135 18.85 -1.44 -22.02
C HIS A 135 19.80 -2.58 -21.57
N HIS A 136 19.86 -2.82 -20.28
CA HIS A 136 20.50 -4.02 -19.75
C HIS A 136 19.39 -4.91 -19.22
N ARG A 137 19.10 -5.97 -20.00
CA ARG A 137 18.48 -7.17 -19.45
C ARG A 137 19.32 -7.59 -18.25
N CYS A 138 18.85 -7.31 -17.04
CA CYS A 138 19.40 -7.93 -15.84
C CYS A 138 19.20 -9.45 -16.01
N ARG A 139 20.26 -10.12 -16.45
CA ARG A 139 20.34 -11.57 -16.49
C ARG A 139 20.37 -12.00 -15.03
N CYS A 140 19.20 -12.13 -14.40
CA CYS A 140 19.07 -12.83 -13.13
C CYS A 140 19.74 -14.18 -13.34
N ARG A 141 20.90 -14.37 -12.71
CA ARG A 141 21.64 -15.62 -12.71
C ARG A 141 20.70 -16.66 -12.11
N ARG A 142 19.91 -17.35 -12.95
CA ARG A 142 19.22 -18.57 -12.55
C ARG A 142 20.33 -19.48 -12.09
N ARG A 143 20.45 -19.72 -10.78
CA ARG A 143 21.20 -20.88 -10.27
C ARG A 143 20.50 -22.11 -10.85
N ARG A 144 20.92 -22.56 -12.05
CA ARG A 144 20.74 -23.95 -12.44
C ARG A 144 21.69 -24.72 -11.53
N GLY A 145 21.13 -25.44 -10.57
CA GLY A 145 21.90 -26.45 -9.85
C GLY A 145 22.39 -27.47 -10.87
N SER A 146 23.70 -27.54 -11.08
CA SER A 146 24.31 -28.72 -11.66
C SER A 146 24.39 -29.77 -10.55
N ARG A 147 23.44 -30.70 -10.52
CA ARG A 147 23.66 -32.00 -9.91
C ARG A 147 24.69 -32.71 -10.80
N SER A 148 25.93 -32.79 -10.35
CA SER A 148 26.92 -33.74 -10.85
C SER A 148 26.71 -35.05 -10.11
N HIS A 149 26.17 -36.06 -10.79
CA HIS A 149 26.36 -37.46 -10.42
C HIS A 149 27.40 -38.03 -11.38
N HIS A 150 28.57 -38.34 -10.85
CA HIS A 150 29.49 -39.36 -11.34
C HIS A 150 30.03 -40.08 -10.11
#